data_AF-S3ZHS4-F1
#
_entry.id   AF-S3ZHS4-F1
#
_cell.length_a   1.000
_cell.length_b   1.000
_cell.length_c   1.000
_cell.angle_alpha   90.00
_cell.angle_beta   90.00
_cell.angle_gamma   90.00
#
_symmetry.space_group_name_H-M   'P 1'
#
loop_
_entity.id
_entity.type
_entity.pdbx_description
1 polymer ?
#
loop_
_entity_poly.entity_id
_entity_poly.type
_entity_poly.pdbx_seq_one_letter_code
_entity_poly.pdbx_strand_id
1 'polypeptide(L)'
;MIEAPDTSVRLVAEPGPAAADAVARTATGLALGALALDGVVANRVLPTPHDDTPWLAALRAQQYKTLGEWAQTYRTHEVTHHGQDPRGTDDLAALRVPGPGPAPDPVDWPVTDALATDSLLIWSVPLPGVAREDLGLIRRGDELVVTAGPFRRIVTLPSALRRCAVTGAGLREGTLRIRFAPDPDLWPQNR
;
A
#
# COMPACT_ATOMS: atom_id res chain seq x y z
N MET A 1 11.91 3.01 13.92
CA MET A 1 11.52 3.00 12.50
C MET A 1 12.08 1.72 11.91
N ILE A 2 11.33 1.00 11.08
CA ILE A 2 11.84 -0.21 10.42
C ILE A 2 12.39 0.25 9.06
N GLU A 3 13.69 0.12 8.87
CA GLU A 3 14.42 0.74 7.74
C GLU A 3 15.22 -0.28 6.92
N ALA A 4 15.26 -1.54 7.36
CA ALA A 4 16.00 -2.56 6.66
C ALA A 4 15.31 -2.82 5.30
N PRO A 5 16.05 -2.71 4.17
CA PRO A 5 15.47 -2.69 2.83
C PRO A 5 14.87 -4.04 2.41
N ASP A 6 15.22 -5.12 3.10
CA ASP A 6 14.66 -6.46 2.95
C ASP A 6 13.42 -6.71 3.82
N THR A 7 12.94 -5.71 4.55
CA THR A 7 11.73 -5.85 5.36
C THR A 7 10.47 -5.76 4.51
N SER A 8 9.66 -6.81 4.57
CA SER A 8 8.29 -6.81 4.04
C SER A 8 7.25 -7.04 5.13
N VAL A 9 6.01 -6.71 4.79
CA VAL A 9 4.83 -6.97 5.60
C VAL A 9 3.89 -7.88 4.83
N ARG A 10 3.35 -8.88 5.53
CA ARG A 10 2.24 -9.71 5.06
C ARG A 10 1.03 -9.46 5.93
N LEU A 11 -0.10 -9.14 5.31
CA LEU A 11 -1.35 -8.97 6.04
C LEU A 11 -2.07 -10.31 6.15
N VAL A 12 -2.71 -10.57 7.28
CA VAL A 12 -3.56 -11.74 7.49
C VAL A 12 -4.93 -11.22 7.90
N ALA A 13 -5.97 -11.62 7.17
CA ALA A 13 -7.32 -11.15 7.44
C ALA A 13 -8.36 -12.19 6.99
N GLU A 14 -9.48 -12.25 7.68
CA GLU A 14 -10.63 -13.05 7.25
C GLU A 14 -11.40 -12.28 6.18
N PRO A 15 -11.65 -12.84 4.99
CA PRO A 15 -12.28 -12.10 3.90
C PRO A 15 -13.71 -11.68 4.29
N GLY A 16 -13.97 -10.38 4.16
CA GLY A 16 -15.26 -9.77 4.43
C GLY A 16 -15.15 -8.25 4.37
N PRO A 17 -16.28 -7.50 4.40
CA PRO A 17 -16.28 -6.06 4.16
C PRO A 17 -15.40 -5.26 5.13
N ALA A 18 -15.48 -5.56 6.42
CA ALA A 18 -14.66 -4.88 7.43
C ALA A 18 -13.16 -5.12 7.22
N ALA A 19 -12.79 -6.35 6.83
CA ALA A 19 -11.42 -6.71 6.51
C ALA A 19 -10.95 -6.07 5.20
N ALA A 20 -11.83 -5.94 4.20
CA ALA A 20 -11.52 -5.26 2.95
C ALA A 20 -11.07 -3.82 3.20
N ASP A 21 -11.84 -3.09 4.00
CA ASP A 21 -11.50 -1.72 4.38
C ASP A 21 -10.22 -1.66 5.23
N ALA A 22 -10.04 -2.61 6.16
CA ALA A 22 -8.86 -2.65 7.02
C ALA A 22 -7.57 -2.95 6.25
N VAL A 23 -7.62 -3.88 5.30
CA VAL A 23 -6.50 -4.21 4.41
C VAL A 23 -6.14 -3.01 3.54
N ALA A 24 -7.13 -2.36 2.92
CA ALA A 24 -6.90 -1.17 2.10
C ALA A 24 -6.26 -0.02 2.90
N ARG A 25 -6.81 0.30 4.08
CA ARG A 25 -6.22 1.33 4.97
C ARG A 25 -4.80 0.97 5.38
N THR A 26 -4.56 -0.29 5.74
CA THR A 26 -3.23 -0.74 6.17
C THR A 26 -2.23 -0.65 5.00
N ALA A 27 -2.63 -1.02 3.79
CA ALA A 27 -1.81 -0.88 2.59
C ALA A 27 -1.42 0.59 2.34
N THR A 28 -2.35 1.55 2.53
CA THR A 28 -2.03 2.99 2.46
C THR A 28 -0.96 3.39 3.48
N GLY A 29 -1.11 2.94 4.74
CA GLY A 29 -0.15 3.24 5.79
C GLY A 29 1.24 2.65 5.54
N LEU A 30 1.30 1.41 5.03
CA LEU A 30 2.54 0.75 4.63
C LEU A 30 3.23 1.49 3.48
N ALA A 31 2.48 1.86 2.44
CA ALA A 31 3.00 2.62 1.31
C ALA A 31 3.53 4.00 1.75
N LEU A 32 2.78 4.69 2.62
CA LEU A 32 3.25 5.93 3.22
C LEU A 32 4.52 5.70 4.06
N GLY A 33 4.64 4.57 4.74
CA GLY A 33 5.83 4.15 5.49
C GLY A 33 7.01 3.68 4.63
N ALA A 34 6.86 3.61 3.30
CA ALA A 34 7.78 2.95 2.37
C ALA A 34 8.10 1.48 2.77
N LEU A 35 7.11 0.79 3.34
CA LEU A 35 7.19 -0.63 3.66
C LEU A 35 6.48 -1.44 2.59
N ALA A 36 7.16 -2.47 2.09
CA ALA A 36 6.63 -3.30 1.03
C ALA A 36 5.61 -4.31 1.57
N LEU A 37 4.41 -4.31 0.98
CA LEU A 37 3.37 -5.30 1.24
C LEU A 37 3.59 -6.49 0.30
N ASP A 38 4.02 -7.64 0.83
CA ASP A 38 4.33 -8.82 0.00
C ASP A 38 3.10 -9.66 -0.37
N GLY A 39 2.01 -9.49 0.36
CA GLY A 39 0.75 -10.17 0.07
C GLY A 39 -0.26 -10.14 1.21
N VAL A 40 -1.42 -10.71 0.93
CA VAL A 40 -2.52 -10.88 1.86
C VAL A 40 -2.82 -12.37 2.01
N VAL A 41 -2.82 -12.87 3.23
CA VAL A 41 -3.33 -14.20 3.58
C VAL A 41 -4.79 -14.05 3.95
N ALA A 42 -5.67 -14.53 3.07
CA ALA A 42 -7.08 -14.65 3.35
C ALA A 42 -7.27 -15.86 4.27
N ASN A 43 -7.37 -15.60 5.57
CA ASN A 43 -7.50 -16.63 6.59
C ASN A 43 -8.96 -17.10 6.71
N ARG A 44 -9.16 -18.36 7.14
CA ARG A 44 -10.49 -18.91 7.41
C ARG A 44 -11.46 -18.80 6.23
N VAL A 45 -10.97 -19.06 5.01
CA VAL A 45 -11.82 -19.17 3.83
C VAL A 45 -12.71 -20.40 3.96
N LEU A 46 -14.02 -20.20 3.89
CA LEU A 46 -14.98 -21.27 4.06
C LEU A 46 -14.86 -22.27 2.90
N PRO A 47 -14.79 -23.59 3.18
CA PRO A 47 -14.78 -24.59 2.13
C PRO A 47 -16.10 -24.61 1.36
N THR A 48 -16.10 -25.28 0.21
CA THR A 48 -17.31 -25.60 -0.57
C THR A 48 -17.75 -27.04 -0.21
N PRO A 49 -18.65 -27.23 0.77
CA PRO A 49 -19.16 -28.56 1.10
C PRO A 49 -20.09 -29.07 -0.01
N HIS A 50 -20.41 -30.36 0.04
CA HIS A 50 -21.35 -30.97 -0.92
C HIS A 50 -22.80 -30.56 -0.65
N ASP A 51 -23.16 -30.30 0.61
CA ASP A 51 -24.49 -29.84 1.02
C ASP A 51 -24.36 -28.49 1.75
N ASP A 52 -24.84 -27.42 1.12
CA ASP A 52 -24.82 -26.08 1.69
C ASP A 52 -26.19 -25.66 2.23
N THR A 53 -26.20 -25.13 3.45
CA THR A 53 -27.35 -24.36 3.92
C THR A 53 -27.36 -22.98 3.25
N PRO A 54 -28.53 -22.36 3.02
CA PRO A 54 -28.60 -21.01 2.44
C PRO A 54 -27.80 -19.96 3.21
N TRP A 55 -27.70 -20.11 4.54
CA TRP A 55 -26.89 -19.25 5.40
C TRP A 55 -25.39 -19.36 5.09
N LEU A 56 -24.87 -20.59 4.98
CA LEU A 56 -23.46 -20.82 4.67
C LEU A 56 -23.11 -20.36 3.25
N ALA A 57 -24.02 -20.59 2.29
CA ALA A 57 -23.88 -20.12 0.93
C ALA A 57 -23.77 -18.58 0.85
N ALA A 58 -24.59 -17.86 1.62
CA ALA A 58 -24.55 -16.39 1.68
C ALA A 58 -23.23 -15.86 2.28
N LEU A 59 -22.76 -16.46 3.38
CA LEU A 59 -21.50 -16.06 4.01
C LEU A 59 -20.30 -16.31 3.08
N ARG A 60 -20.28 -17.45 2.40
CA ARG A 60 -19.24 -17.78 1.43
C ARG A 60 -19.27 -16.86 0.20
N ALA A 61 -20.46 -16.51 -0.31
CA ALA A 61 -20.59 -15.54 -1.39
C ALA A 61 -19.99 -14.18 -1.03
N GLN A 62 -20.17 -13.74 0.23
CA GLN A 62 -19.55 -12.53 0.76
C GLN A 62 -18.02 -12.64 0.83
N GLN A 63 -17.49 -13.78 1.30
CA GLN A 63 -16.04 -14.02 1.30
C GLN A 63 -15.46 -13.98 -0.12
N TYR A 64 -16.08 -14.67 -1.08
CA TYR A 64 -15.60 -14.72 -2.46
C TYR A 64 -15.63 -13.37 -3.16
N LYS A 65 -16.59 -12.51 -2.84
CA LYS A 65 -16.59 -11.13 -3.34
C LYS A 65 -15.31 -10.41 -2.89
N THR A 66 -15.01 -10.43 -1.59
CA THR A 66 -13.80 -9.80 -1.05
C THR A 66 -12.51 -10.46 -1.58
N LEU A 67 -12.48 -11.78 -1.71
CA LEU A 67 -11.35 -12.50 -2.30
C LEU A 67 -11.10 -12.07 -3.75
N GLY A 68 -12.16 -11.92 -4.55
CA GLY A 68 -12.06 -11.45 -5.93
C GLY A 68 -11.53 -10.02 -6.03
N GLU A 69 -11.91 -9.14 -5.11
CA GLU A 69 -11.37 -7.77 -5.01
C GLU A 69 -9.89 -7.78 -4.59
N TRP A 70 -9.52 -8.60 -3.60
CA TRP A 70 -8.14 -8.74 -3.17
C TRP A 70 -7.25 -9.32 -4.25
N ALA A 71 -7.68 -10.35 -4.97
CA ALA A 71 -6.89 -10.97 -6.03
C ALA A 71 -6.57 -10.01 -7.20
N GLN A 72 -7.41 -8.99 -7.43
CA GLN A 72 -7.17 -7.95 -8.44
C GLN A 72 -6.11 -6.93 -7.99
N THR A 73 -5.89 -6.78 -6.68
CA THR A 73 -5.08 -5.69 -6.10
C THR A 73 -3.79 -6.20 -5.46
N TYR A 74 -3.84 -7.37 -4.83
CA TYR A 74 -2.79 -7.92 -3.98
C TYR A 74 -2.50 -9.37 -4.38
N ARG A 75 -1.25 -9.77 -4.19
CA ARG A 75 -0.90 -11.20 -4.14
C ARG A 75 -1.63 -11.84 -2.96
N THR A 76 -2.63 -12.64 -3.25
CA THR A 76 -3.53 -13.22 -2.25
C THR A 76 -3.30 -14.72 -2.11
N HIS A 77 -3.21 -15.21 -0.87
CA HIS A 77 -3.11 -16.64 -0.55
C HIS A 77 -4.26 -17.05 0.36
N GLU A 78 -5.01 -18.06 -0.04
CA GLU A 78 -6.15 -18.55 0.73
C GLU A 78 -5.73 -19.63 1.73
N VAL A 79 -6.23 -19.51 2.97
CA VAL A 79 -6.10 -20.53 4.01
C VAL A 79 -7.49 -21.00 4.39
N THR A 80 -7.79 -22.25 4.07
CA THR A 80 -9.11 -22.84 4.30
C THR A 80 -9.43 -22.95 5.79
N HIS A 81 -10.69 -22.70 6.14
CA HIS A 81 -11.22 -22.94 7.47
C HIS A 81 -11.38 -24.45 7.71
N HIS A 82 -10.62 -25.03 8.63
CA HIS A 82 -10.68 -26.47 8.92
C HIS A 82 -11.78 -26.89 9.89
N GLY A 83 -12.39 -25.93 10.60
CA GLY A 83 -13.53 -26.19 11.51
C GLY A 83 -13.12 -26.48 12.94
N GLN A 84 -11.84 -26.82 13.15
CA GLN A 84 -11.20 -26.88 14.46
C GLN A 84 -9.98 -25.95 14.52
N ASP A 85 -9.61 -25.57 15.74
CA ASP A 85 -8.34 -24.91 16.00
C ASP A 85 -7.17 -25.87 15.74
N PRO A 86 -6.07 -25.41 15.12
CA PRO A 86 -4.88 -26.23 14.94
C PRO A 86 -4.28 -26.68 16.28
N ARG A 87 -4.04 -27.98 16.44
CA ARG A 87 -3.43 -28.59 17.62
C ARG A 87 -2.19 -29.41 17.23
N GLY A 88 -1.04 -28.75 17.28
CA GLY A 88 0.24 -29.37 16.99
C GLY A 88 0.71 -29.13 15.55
N THR A 89 1.86 -29.71 15.21
CA THR A 89 2.59 -29.42 13.97
C THR A 89 1.86 -29.91 12.72
N ASP A 90 1.13 -31.02 12.81
CA ASP A 90 0.42 -31.61 11.66
C ASP A 90 -0.73 -30.71 11.20
N ASP A 91 -1.51 -30.18 12.15
CA ASP A 91 -2.58 -29.23 11.85
C ASP A 91 -2.02 -27.91 11.30
N LEU A 92 -0.86 -27.45 11.81
CA LEU A 92 -0.18 -26.26 11.26
C LEU A 92 0.31 -26.49 9.83
N ALA A 93 0.86 -27.67 9.54
CA ALA A 93 1.27 -28.05 8.20
C ALA A 93 0.08 -28.11 7.22
N ALA A 94 -1.09 -28.53 7.71
CA ALA A 94 -2.33 -28.60 6.93
C ALA A 94 -2.85 -27.22 6.48
N LEU A 95 -2.52 -26.13 7.19
CA LEU A 95 -2.90 -24.76 6.81
C LEU A 95 -2.24 -24.30 5.49
N ARG A 96 -1.11 -24.91 5.10
CA ARG A 96 -0.37 -24.61 3.85
C ARG A 96 -0.10 -23.11 3.67
N VAL A 97 0.23 -22.42 4.76
CA VAL A 97 0.60 -20.99 4.72
C VAL A 97 1.95 -20.87 3.99
N PRO A 98 2.09 -19.99 2.99
CA PRO A 98 3.35 -19.82 2.29
C PRO A 98 4.40 -19.26 3.26
N GLY A 99 5.63 -19.76 3.13
CA GLY A 99 6.77 -19.15 3.81
C GLY A 99 7.01 -17.70 3.37
N PRO A 100 7.99 -17.01 3.99
CA PRO A 100 8.50 -15.76 3.44
C PRO A 100 8.99 -16.00 2.01
N GLY A 101 8.56 -15.14 1.09
CA GLY A 101 9.01 -15.16 -0.30
C GLY A 101 10.35 -14.42 -0.46
N PRO A 102 10.83 -14.23 -1.70
CA PRO A 102 11.85 -13.23 -1.95
C PRO A 102 11.36 -11.86 -1.46
N ALA A 103 12.28 -11.03 -0.96
CA ALA A 103 11.95 -9.68 -0.55
C ALA A 103 11.30 -8.95 -1.75
N PRO A 104 10.12 -8.33 -1.57
CA PRO A 104 9.52 -7.50 -2.59
C PRO A 104 10.40 -6.28 -2.89
N ASP A 105 10.17 -5.66 -4.04
CA ASP A 105 10.84 -4.40 -4.38
C ASP A 105 10.48 -3.33 -3.32
N PRO A 106 11.47 -2.51 -2.90
CA PRO A 106 11.21 -1.39 -2.01
C PRO A 106 10.14 -0.45 -2.58
N VAL A 107 9.34 0.13 -1.69
CA VAL A 107 8.38 1.17 -2.08
C VAL A 107 9.13 2.48 -2.30
N ASP A 108 9.52 2.72 -3.55
CA ASP A 108 10.23 3.92 -3.95
C ASP A 108 9.29 5.10 -4.16
N TRP A 109 9.81 6.31 -3.87
CA TRP A 109 9.14 7.58 -4.16
C TRP A 109 9.94 8.31 -5.25
N PRO A 110 9.80 7.91 -6.53
CA PRO A 110 10.68 8.39 -7.59
C PRO A 110 10.43 9.86 -7.92
N VAL A 111 11.50 10.54 -8.32
CA VAL A 111 11.44 11.88 -8.93
C VAL A 111 11.61 11.74 -10.43
N THR A 112 10.59 12.13 -11.18
CA THR A 112 10.63 12.21 -12.64
C THR A 112 11.12 13.59 -13.05
N ASP A 113 12.16 13.64 -13.90
CA ASP A 113 12.63 14.86 -14.54
C ASP A 113 11.83 15.13 -15.81
N ALA A 114 11.03 16.19 -15.80
CA ALA A 114 10.25 16.69 -16.93
C ALA A 114 10.66 18.13 -17.25
N LEU A 115 11.90 18.53 -16.97
CA LEU A 115 12.36 19.90 -17.15
C LEU A 115 12.35 20.34 -18.62
N ALA A 116 12.70 19.42 -19.54
CA ALA A 116 12.74 19.72 -20.96
C ALA A 116 11.34 19.92 -21.60
N THR A 117 10.31 19.26 -21.08
CA THR A 117 8.95 19.31 -21.63
C THR A 117 8.06 20.29 -20.89
N ASP A 118 8.11 20.28 -19.56
CA ASP A 118 7.15 20.95 -18.69
C ASP A 118 7.82 21.93 -17.72
N SER A 119 9.16 22.03 -17.72
CA SER A 119 9.91 22.83 -16.74
C SER A 119 9.62 22.43 -15.28
N LEU A 120 9.36 21.14 -15.04
CA LEU A 120 8.99 20.60 -13.73
C LEU A 120 9.81 19.37 -13.34
N LEU A 121 9.97 19.18 -12.04
CA LEU A 121 10.28 17.91 -11.41
C LEU A 121 9.00 17.36 -10.75
N ILE A 122 8.75 16.06 -10.89
CA ILE A 122 7.54 15.42 -10.36
C ILE A 122 7.93 14.36 -9.35
N TRP A 123 7.57 14.57 -8.08
CA TRP A 123 7.75 13.56 -7.04
C TRP A 123 6.50 12.69 -6.93
N SER A 124 6.66 11.38 -7.15
CA SER A 124 5.55 10.42 -7.13
C SER A 124 5.58 9.60 -5.85
N VAL A 125 4.48 9.61 -5.12
CA VAL A 125 4.30 8.90 -3.84
C VAL A 125 3.11 7.95 -3.96
N PRO A 126 3.34 6.62 -3.98
CA PRO A 126 2.25 5.64 -3.97
C PRO A 126 1.44 5.73 -2.66
N LEU A 127 0.14 5.94 -2.78
CA LEU A 127 -0.83 6.01 -1.67
C LEU A 127 -2.12 5.28 -2.12
N PRO A 128 -2.08 3.95 -2.31
CA PRO A 128 -3.23 3.20 -2.78
C PRO A 128 -4.40 3.36 -1.81
N GLY A 129 -5.61 3.52 -2.35
CA GLY A 129 -6.85 3.59 -1.55
C GLY A 129 -7.06 4.90 -0.78
N VAL A 130 -6.15 5.88 -0.85
CA VAL A 130 -6.38 7.18 -0.19
C VAL A 130 -7.43 8.00 -0.95
N ALA A 131 -8.35 8.63 -0.23
CA ALA A 131 -9.26 9.61 -0.78
C ALA A 131 -8.60 11.00 -0.80
N ARG A 132 -9.07 11.92 -1.67
CA ARG A 132 -8.43 13.24 -1.82
C ARG A 132 -8.64 14.11 -0.58
N GLU A 133 -9.81 14.00 0.03
CA GLU A 133 -10.22 14.67 1.26
C GLU A 133 -9.38 14.26 2.47
N ASP A 134 -8.81 13.06 2.44
CA ASP A 134 -7.96 12.50 3.50
C ASP A 134 -6.47 12.81 3.28
N LEU A 135 -6.13 13.54 2.20
CA LEU A 135 -4.76 13.85 1.83
C LEU A 135 -4.34 15.24 2.33
N GLY A 136 -3.25 15.29 3.09
CA GLY A 136 -2.65 16.54 3.58
C GLY A 136 -1.18 16.65 3.17
N LEU A 137 -0.78 17.83 2.70
CA LEU A 137 0.62 18.13 2.35
C LEU A 137 1.06 19.45 2.98
N ILE A 138 2.14 19.40 3.75
CA ILE A 138 2.76 20.59 4.34
C ILE A 138 4.25 20.53 4.07
N ARG A 139 4.79 21.56 3.43
CA ARG A 139 6.24 21.71 3.29
C ARG A 139 6.80 22.54 4.44
N ARG A 140 7.90 22.09 5.03
CA ARG A 140 8.65 22.80 6.09
C ARG A 140 10.14 22.76 5.76
N GLY A 141 10.65 23.82 5.14
CA GLY A 141 12.04 23.86 4.66
C GLY A 141 12.32 22.74 3.66
N ASP A 142 13.27 21.87 4.01
CA ASP A 142 13.67 20.69 3.23
C ASP A 142 12.89 19.42 3.59
N GLU A 143 11.79 19.55 4.33
CA GLU A 143 10.91 18.44 4.69
C GLU A 143 9.53 18.58 4.04
N LEU A 144 8.93 17.43 3.75
CA LEU A 144 7.53 17.31 3.39
C LEU A 144 6.82 16.44 4.43
N VAL A 145 5.76 16.99 5.01
CA VAL A 145 4.79 16.25 5.79
C VAL A 145 3.70 15.76 4.85
N VAL A 146 3.55 14.44 4.76
CA VAL A 146 2.50 13.78 4.01
C VAL A 146 1.53 13.14 5.00
N THR A 147 0.24 13.45 4.85
CA THR A 147 -0.86 12.87 5.62
C THR A 147 -1.77 12.11 4.67
N ALA A 148 -2.13 10.88 5.02
CA ALA A 148 -3.05 10.02 4.28
C ALA A 148 -4.00 9.35 5.28
N GLY A 149 -5.20 9.89 5.43
CA GLY A 149 -6.17 9.47 6.44
C GLY A 149 -5.55 9.56 7.85
N PRO A 150 -5.51 8.47 8.63
CA PRO A 150 -4.95 8.49 9.99
C PRO A 150 -3.42 8.47 10.00
N PHE A 151 -2.75 8.29 8.86
CA PHE A 151 -1.30 8.14 8.80
C PHE A 151 -0.63 9.46 8.45
N ARG A 152 0.51 9.71 9.09
CA ARG A 152 1.33 10.91 8.85
C ARG A 152 2.80 10.54 8.84
N ARG A 153 3.53 10.99 7.83
CA ARG A 153 4.98 10.82 7.72
C ARG A 153 5.65 12.15 7.38
N ILE A 154 6.80 12.38 8.01
CA ILE A 154 7.72 13.46 7.63
C ILE A 154 8.84 12.81 6.82
N VAL A 155 9.11 13.34 5.63
CA VAL A 155 10.20 12.90 4.78
C VAL A 155 11.06 14.06 4.37
N THR A 156 12.37 13.83 4.25
CA THR A 156 13.28 14.82 3.67
C THR A 156 13.09 14.87 2.15
N LEU A 157 13.14 16.07 1.58
CA LEU A 157 13.13 16.26 0.15
C LEU A 157 14.38 15.62 -0.48
N PRO A 158 14.21 14.85 -1.57
CA PRO A 158 15.30 14.53 -2.49
C PRO A 158 16.09 15.79 -2.82
N SER A 159 17.41 15.66 -2.94
CA SER A 159 18.33 16.80 -3.13
C SER A 159 17.90 17.71 -4.30
N ALA A 160 17.47 17.11 -5.40
CA ALA A 160 16.97 17.79 -6.59
C ALA A 160 15.70 18.61 -6.36
N LEU A 161 14.97 18.48 -5.25
CA LEU A 161 13.74 19.22 -4.97
C LEU A 161 13.90 20.33 -3.94
N ARG A 162 15.04 20.36 -3.21
CA ARG A 162 15.26 21.30 -2.09
C ARG A 162 15.24 22.76 -2.54
N ARG A 163 15.76 23.03 -3.74
CA ARG A 163 15.79 24.38 -4.33
C ARG A 163 14.54 24.71 -5.14
N CYS A 164 13.53 23.82 -5.20
CA CYS A 164 12.33 24.04 -6.02
C CYS A 164 11.23 24.69 -5.19
N ALA A 165 10.26 25.32 -5.84
CA ALA A 165 8.97 25.68 -5.26
C ALA A 165 7.90 24.62 -5.62
N VAL A 166 6.98 24.32 -4.68
CA VAL A 166 5.83 23.45 -4.98
C VAL A 166 4.82 24.25 -5.79
N THR A 167 4.49 23.78 -7.00
CA THR A 167 3.50 24.43 -7.88
C THR A 167 2.15 23.73 -7.87
N GLY A 168 2.08 22.52 -7.34
CA GLY A 168 0.82 21.86 -7.03
C GLY A 168 0.98 20.38 -6.74
N ALA A 169 -0.13 19.74 -6.38
CA ALA A 169 -0.17 18.30 -6.15
C ALA A 169 -1.50 17.73 -6.65
N GLY A 170 -1.48 16.46 -7.07
CA GLY A 170 -2.68 15.77 -7.53
C GLY A 170 -2.60 14.27 -7.27
N LEU A 171 -3.72 13.69 -6.84
CA LEU A 171 -3.88 12.25 -6.66
C LEU A 171 -4.59 11.64 -7.88
N ARG A 172 -3.95 10.66 -8.51
CA ARG A 172 -4.50 9.89 -9.63
C ARG A 172 -4.05 8.45 -9.53
N GLU A 173 -5.00 7.52 -9.68
CA GLU A 173 -4.71 6.07 -9.71
C GLU A 173 -3.88 5.60 -8.50
N GLY A 174 -4.23 6.06 -7.30
CA GLY A 174 -3.51 5.71 -6.08
C GLY A 174 -2.09 6.28 -5.97
N THR A 175 -1.71 7.23 -6.83
CA THR A 175 -0.40 7.89 -6.79
C THR A 175 -0.57 9.40 -6.60
N LEU A 176 0.05 9.92 -5.55
CA LEU A 176 0.19 11.36 -5.35
C LEU A 176 1.38 11.86 -6.18
N ARG A 177 1.10 12.80 -7.09
CA ARG A 177 2.13 13.50 -7.87
C ARG A 177 2.25 14.93 -7.38
N ILE A 178 3.43 15.29 -6.89
CA ILE A 178 3.75 16.64 -6.42
C ILE A 178 4.66 17.29 -7.46
N ARG A 179 4.23 18.44 -7.98
CA ARG A 179 4.95 19.20 -8.99
C ARG A 179 5.82 20.26 -8.34
N PHE A 180 7.07 20.29 -8.75
CA PHE A 180 8.10 21.20 -8.29
C PHE A 180 8.65 21.98 -9.48
N ALA A 181 8.64 23.31 -9.41
CA ALA A 181 9.34 24.15 -10.36
C ALA A 181 10.69 24.58 -9.78
N PRO A 182 11.79 24.51 -10.55
CA PRO A 182 13.06 25.13 -10.18
C PRO A 182 12.88 26.59 -9.75
N ASP A 183 13.44 26.97 -8.61
CA ASP A 183 13.51 28.38 -8.23
C ASP A 183 14.60 29.06 -9.07
N PRO A 184 14.26 30.05 -9.92
CA PRO A 184 15.22 30.71 -10.80
C PRO A 184 16.36 31.43 -10.05
N ASP A 185 16.15 31.81 -8.79
CA ASP A 185 17.17 32.50 -7.97
C ASP A 185 18.16 31.51 -7.32
N LEU A 186 17.83 30.21 -7.28
CA LEU A 186 18.62 29.18 -6.59
C LEU A 186 19.13 28.07 -7.54
N TRP A 187 18.56 27.95 -8.74
CA TRP A 187 18.99 26.96 -9.73
C TRP A 187 20.26 27.36 -10.47
N PRO A 188 21.12 26.40 -10.85
CA PRO A 188 22.26 26.70 -11.72
C PRO A 188 21.75 27.26 -13.04
N GLN A 189 22.09 28.51 -13.34
CA GLN A 189 21.88 29.08 -14.66
C GLN A 189 22.92 28.45 -15.58
N ASN A 190 22.47 27.74 -16.63
CA ASN A 190 23.37 27.28 -17.69
C ASN A 190 24.05 28.53 -18.27
N ARG A 191 25.35 28.64 -18.04
CA ARG A 191 26.23 29.64 -18.62
C ARG A 191 26.98 29.01 -19.79
#